data_AF-A0A5X2MDB7-F1
#
_entry.id   AF-A0A5X2MDB7-F1
#
_cell.length_a   1.000
_cell.length_b   1.000
_cell.length_c   1.000
_cell.angle_alpha   90.00
_cell.angle_beta   90.00
_cell.angle_gamma   90.00
#
_symmetry.space_group_name_H-M   'P 1'
#
loop_
_entity.id
_entity.type
_entity.pdbx_description
1 polymer ?
#
loop_
_entity_poly.entity_id
_entity_poly.type
_entity_poly.pdbx_seq_one_letter_code
_entity_poly.pdbx_strand_id
1 'polypeptide(L)'
;MNSTLSLKERKATFAELKAEYLFIAIPFLLLISIKIYISTWQEIITSPDWSLASCLIFGQITSKVSKAVACSNTKTSEHFFGWYTAKRFLLVVISIAAYFGMLAKPTMSLGYIQIIIFITASYFHFKDGFTTKLL
;
A
#
# COMPACT_ATOMS: atom_id res chain seq x y z
N MET A 1 8.38 8.44 28.01
CA MET A 1 7.23 9.20 27.48
C MET A 1 6.24 8.16 26.98
N ASN A 2 5.07 8.04 27.62
CA ASN A 2 4.09 7.01 27.26
C ASN A 2 3.53 7.30 25.87
N SER A 3 4.00 6.56 24.86
CA SER A 3 3.55 6.60 23.46
C SER A 3 2.17 5.96 23.29
N THR A 4 1.23 6.28 24.17
CA THR A 4 -0.13 5.75 24.15
C THR A 4 -1.07 6.83 23.65
N LEU A 5 -1.33 6.84 22.34
CA LEU A 5 -2.42 7.62 21.75
C LEU A 5 -3.72 7.39 22.53
N SER A 6 -4.42 8.47 22.85
CA SER A 6 -5.76 8.42 23.44
C SER A 6 -6.73 7.72 22.49
N LEU A 7 -7.85 7.21 23.02
CA LEU A 7 -8.88 6.57 22.20
C LEU A 7 -9.42 7.49 21.09
N LYS A 8 -9.48 8.81 21.35
CA LYS A 8 -9.91 9.81 20.37
C LYS A 8 -8.91 9.95 19.23
N GLU A 9 -7.62 10.05 19.54
CA GLU A 9 -6.55 10.19 18.53
C GLU A 9 -6.37 8.92 17.70
N ARG A 10 -6.53 7.74 18.31
CA ARG A 10 -6.55 6.48 17.57
C ARG A 10 -7.70 6.44 16.57
N LYS A 11 -8.91 6.81 16.99
CA LYS A 11 -10.09 6.86 16.09
C LYS A 11 -9.88 7.86 14.96
N ALA A 12 -9.33 9.04 15.25
CA ALA A 12 -9.02 10.05 14.25
C ALA A 12 -7.97 9.54 13.23
N THR A 13 -6.90 8.89 13.71
CA THR A 13 -5.87 8.28 12.87
C THR A 13 -6.45 7.23 11.94
N PHE A 14 -7.31 6.34 12.46
CA PHE A 14 -7.97 5.34 11.62
C PHE A 14 -8.91 5.98 10.59
N ALA A 15 -9.61 7.06 10.93
CA ALA A 15 -10.47 7.77 9.98
C ALA A 15 -9.64 8.41 8.84
N GLU A 16 -8.51 9.04 9.16
CA GLU A 16 -7.56 9.59 8.20
C GLU A 16 -7.03 8.51 7.25
N LEU A 17 -6.54 7.38 7.80
CA LEU A 17 -6.01 6.26 7.00
C LEU A 17 -7.08 5.62 6.11
N LYS A 18 -8.32 5.51 6.60
CA LYS A 18 -9.46 5.04 5.80
C LYS A 18 -9.80 5.99 4.67
N ALA A 19 -9.75 7.30 4.90
CA ALA A 19 -9.98 8.29 3.86
C ALA A 19 -8.91 8.21 2.76
N GLU A 20 -7.63 8.14 3.13
CA GLU A 20 -6.53 7.92 2.18
C GLU A 20 -6.71 6.63 1.38
N TYR A 21 -7.05 5.53 2.08
CA TYR A 21 -7.28 4.24 1.44
C TYR A 21 -8.50 4.26 0.51
N LEU A 22 -9.55 5.03 0.84
CA LEU A 22 -10.72 5.19 -0.02
C LEU A 22 -10.35 5.85 -1.35
N PHE A 23 -9.47 6.86 -1.35
CA PHE A 23 -8.96 7.46 -2.59
C PHE A 23 -8.17 6.47 -3.45
N ILE A 24 -7.47 5.52 -2.83
CA ILE A 24 -6.81 4.41 -3.54
C ILE A 24 -7.85 3.41 -4.07
N ALA A 25 -8.89 3.11 -3.30
CA ALA A 25 -9.89 2.11 -3.63
C ALA A 25 -10.91 2.57 -4.69
N ILE A 26 -11.24 3.86 -4.76
CA ILE A 26 -12.25 4.40 -5.70
C ILE A 26 -11.94 4.02 -7.16
N PRO A 27 -10.72 4.23 -7.69
CA PRO A 27 -10.38 3.79 -9.04
C PRO A 27 -10.59 2.29 -9.26
N PHE A 28 -10.29 1.44 -8.27
CA PHE A 28 -10.49 -0.01 -8.34
C PHE A 28 -11.96 -0.39 -8.35
N LEU A 29 -12.75 0.23 -7.50
CA LEU A 29 -14.20 -0.02 -7.46
C LEU A 29 -14.83 0.34 -8.80
N LEU A 30 -14.41 1.45 -9.42
CA LEU A 30 -14.86 1.81 -10.76
C LEU A 30 -14.42 0.78 -11.80
N LEU A 31 -13.15 0.37 -11.76
CA LEU A 31 -12.58 -0.58 -12.73
C LEU A 31 -13.23 -1.96 -12.64
N ILE A 32 -13.44 -2.46 -11.41
CA ILE A 32 -14.19 -3.69 -11.14
C ILE A 32 -15.63 -3.56 -11.65
N SER A 33 -16.29 -2.43 -11.39
CA SER A 33 -17.68 -2.20 -11.84
C SER A 33 -17.80 -2.23 -13.37
N ILE A 34 -16.88 -1.56 -14.07
CA ILE A 34 -16.82 -1.56 -15.54
C ILE A 34 -16.54 -2.97 -16.06
N LYS A 35 -15.58 -3.68 -15.47
CA LYS A 35 -15.20 -5.03 -15.89
C LYS A 35 -16.30 -6.06 -15.63
N ILE A 36 -17.06 -5.95 -14.54
CA ILE A 36 -18.23 -6.80 -14.30
C ILE A 36 -19.32 -6.55 -15.35
N TYR A 37 -19.46 -5.31 -15.81
CA TYR A 37 -20.48 -4.93 -16.79
C TYR A 37 -20.12 -5.35 -18.23
N ILE A 38 -18.85 -5.23 -18.64
CA ILE A 38 -18.42 -5.34 -20.04
C ILE A 38 -17.59 -6.61 -20.33
N SER A 39 -16.99 -7.20 -19.30
CA SER A 39 -15.94 -8.22 -19.43
C SER A 39 -16.20 -9.48 -18.61
N THR A 40 -15.32 -10.47 -18.78
CA THR A 40 -15.30 -11.66 -17.93
C THR A 40 -14.61 -11.38 -16.59
N TRP A 41 -15.02 -12.08 -15.52
CA TRP A 41 -14.43 -11.89 -14.18
C TRP A 41 -12.92 -12.18 -14.15
N GLN A 42 -12.42 -13.01 -15.05
CA GLN A 42 -11.00 -13.31 -15.20
C GLN A 42 -10.19 -12.06 -15.54
N GLU A 43 -10.74 -11.14 -16.34
CA GLU A 43 -10.08 -9.88 -16.69
C GLU A 43 -9.93 -8.93 -15.51
N ILE A 44 -10.72 -9.11 -14.44
CA ILE A 44 -10.53 -8.38 -13.18
C ILE A 44 -9.26 -8.89 -12.50
N ILE A 45 -9.10 -10.21 -12.45
CA ILE A 45 -7.94 -10.85 -11.81
C ILE A 45 -6.66 -10.60 -12.60
N THR A 46 -6.76 -10.58 -13.92
CA THR A 46 -5.63 -10.34 -14.81
C THR A 46 -5.42 -8.86 -15.16
N SER A 47 -6.15 -7.94 -14.51
CA SER A 47 -5.86 -6.51 -14.69
C SER A 47 -4.51 -6.16 -14.04
N PRO A 48 -3.57 -5.51 -14.75
CA PRO A 48 -2.29 -5.09 -14.17
C PRO A 48 -2.45 -4.01 -13.08
N ASP A 49 -3.63 -3.40 -12.94
CA ASP A 49 -3.89 -2.31 -12.00
C ASP A 49 -3.57 -2.72 -10.55
N TRP A 50 -3.84 -3.96 -10.14
CA TRP A 50 -3.52 -4.45 -8.79
C TRP A 50 -2.04 -4.24 -8.43
N SER A 51 -1.16 -4.58 -9.37
CA SER A 51 0.29 -4.41 -9.22
C SER A 51 0.67 -2.92 -9.21
N LEU A 52 0.07 -2.11 -10.08
CA LEU A 52 0.33 -0.68 -10.15
C LEU A 52 -0.07 0.03 -8.85
N ALA A 53 -1.24 -0.26 -8.31
CA ALA A 53 -1.66 0.34 -7.05
C ALA A 53 -0.84 -0.14 -5.87
N SER A 54 -0.44 -1.41 -5.85
CA SER A 54 0.51 -1.90 -4.84
C SER A 54 1.79 -1.08 -4.83
N CYS A 55 2.36 -0.81 -6.02
CA CYS A 55 3.53 0.06 -6.19
C CYS A 55 3.28 1.46 -5.62
N LEU A 56 2.13 2.07 -5.95
CA LEU A 56 1.77 3.40 -5.45
C LEU A 56 1.61 3.43 -3.92
N ILE A 57 0.91 2.46 -3.35
CA ILE A 57 0.73 2.33 -1.88
C ILE A 57 2.09 2.21 -1.20
N PHE A 58 2.96 1.32 -1.69
CA PHE A 58 4.30 1.15 -1.11
C PHE A 58 5.16 2.42 -1.23
N GLY A 59 5.10 3.13 -2.36
CA GLY A 59 5.80 4.40 -2.53
C GLY A 59 5.29 5.48 -1.57
N GLN A 60 3.97 5.64 -1.47
CA GLN A 60 3.33 6.60 -0.60
C GLN A 60 3.65 6.35 0.88
N ILE A 61 3.53 5.11 1.35
CA ILE A 61 3.78 4.78 2.76
C ILE A 61 5.26 4.96 3.13
N THR A 62 6.17 4.61 2.22
CA THR A 62 7.61 4.83 2.42
C THR A 62 7.92 6.31 2.58
N SER A 63 7.35 7.16 1.71
CA SER A 63 7.48 8.62 1.80
C SER A 63 6.89 9.16 3.10
N LYS A 64 5.71 8.67 3.50
CA LYS A 64 5.03 9.08 4.73
C LYS A 64 5.84 8.75 5.98
N VAL A 65 6.37 7.53 6.09
CA VAL A 65 7.23 7.13 7.20
C VAL A 65 8.53 7.92 7.21
N SER A 66 9.13 8.17 6.04
CA SER A 66 10.35 8.98 5.94
C SER A 66 10.14 10.39 6.48
N LYS A 67 9.02 11.04 6.12
CA LYS A 67 8.66 12.36 6.64
C LYS A 67 8.38 12.32 8.14
N ALA A 68 7.68 11.30 8.63
CA ALA A 68 7.39 11.14 10.04
C ALA A 68 8.67 10.99 10.88
N VAL A 69 9.62 10.17 10.44
CA VAL A 69 10.93 10.02 11.09
C VAL A 69 11.75 11.31 11.03
N ALA A 70 11.74 12.03 9.90
CA ALA A 70 12.46 13.29 9.77
C ALA A 70 11.90 14.41 10.68
N CYS A 71 10.59 14.41 10.92
CA CYS A 71 9.93 15.36 11.80
C CYS A 71 9.84 14.88 13.26
N SER A 72 10.22 13.65 13.56
CA SER A 72 10.09 13.11 14.92
C SER A 72 11.21 13.64 15.81
N ASN A 73 10.86 14.00 17.05
CA ASN A 73 11.84 14.36 18.08
C ASN A 73 12.45 13.11 18.74
N THR A 74 12.10 11.92 18.26
CA THR A 74 12.55 10.63 18.76
C THR A 74 13.89 10.24 18.12
N LYS A 75 14.83 9.73 18.93
CA LYS A 75 16.11 9.18 18.44
C LYS A 75 15.86 7.88 17.68
N THR A 76 15.43 7.99 16.43
CA THR A 76 15.24 6.86 15.53
C THR A 76 16.62 6.41 15.04
N SER A 77 16.92 5.11 15.13
CA SER A 77 18.16 4.55 14.60
C SER A 77 18.16 4.58 13.07
N GLU A 78 19.15 5.26 12.49
CA GLU A 78 19.34 5.34 11.04
C GLU A 78 19.47 3.95 10.39
N HIS A 79 20.13 3.01 11.08
CA HIS A 79 20.28 1.64 10.57
C HIS A 79 18.94 0.90 10.46
N PHE A 80 18.09 1.00 11.49
CA PHE A 80 16.77 0.35 11.47
C PHE A 80 15.82 1.02 10.47
N PHE A 81 15.89 2.36 10.34
CA PHE A 81 15.13 3.09 9.33
C PHE A 81 15.59 2.73 7.91
N GLY A 82 16.91 2.65 7.66
CA GLY A 82 17.46 2.21 6.38
C GLY A 82 17.00 0.80 6.00
N TRP A 83 17.01 -0.12 6.96
CA TRP A 83 16.50 -1.49 6.75
C TRP A 83 15.00 -1.53 6.41
N TYR A 84 14.19 -0.74 7.11
CA TYR A 84 12.77 -0.59 6.82
C TYR A 84 12.55 -0.08 5.38
N THR A 85 13.21 1.02 5.02
CA THR A 85 13.08 1.66 3.70
C THR A 85 13.52 0.72 2.58
N ALA A 86 14.62 -0.02 2.76
CA ALA A 86 15.09 -1.01 1.79
C ALA A 86 14.04 -2.11 1.53
N LYS A 87 13.40 -2.64 2.59
CA LYS A 87 12.32 -3.63 2.43
C LYS A 87 11.13 -3.09 1.67
N ARG A 88 10.72 -1.84 1.92
CA ARG A 88 9.60 -1.24 1.20
C ARG A 88 9.94 -0.97 -0.26
N PHE A 89 11.15 -0.52 -0.53
CA PHE A 89 11.62 -0.33 -1.89
C PHE A 89 11.69 -1.65 -2.68
N LEU A 90 12.11 -2.74 -2.04
CA LEU A 90 12.04 -4.07 -2.64
C LEU A 90 10.60 -4.45 -3.03
N LEU A 91 9.61 -4.16 -2.18
CA LEU A 91 8.19 -4.41 -2.48
C LEU A 91 7.65 -3.52 -3.62
N VAL A 92 8.14 -2.28 -3.74
CA VAL A 92 7.87 -1.43 -4.92
C VAL A 92 8.40 -2.10 -6.19
N VAL A 93 9.65 -2.55 -6.18
CA VAL A 93 10.27 -3.22 -7.34
C VAL A 93 9.53 -4.50 -7.70
N ILE A 94 9.15 -5.32 -6.72
CA ILE A 94 8.35 -6.55 -6.94
C ILE A 94 6.99 -6.20 -7.58
N SER A 95 6.34 -5.13 -7.11
CA SER A 95 5.05 -4.67 -7.64
C SER A 95 5.18 -4.20 -9.09
N ILE A 96 6.24 -3.45 -9.42
CA ILE A 96 6.52 -3.02 -10.80
C ILE A 96 6.85 -4.22 -11.70
N ALA A 97 7.61 -5.20 -11.21
CA ALA A 97 7.91 -6.41 -11.96
C ALA A 97 6.64 -7.22 -12.26
N ALA A 98 5.74 -7.37 -11.30
CA ALA A 98 4.44 -8.00 -11.50
C ALA A 98 3.58 -7.23 -12.51
N TYR A 99 3.58 -5.89 -12.44
CA TYR A 99 2.89 -5.02 -13.40
C TYR A 99 3.36 -5.26 -14.83
N PHE A 100 4.68 -5.19 -15.08
CA PHE A 100 5.23 -5.46 -16.41
C PHE A 100 5.00 -6.90 -16.86
N GLY A 101 5.08 -7.88 -15.95
CA GLY A 101 4.74 -9.25 -16.25
C GLY A 101 3.29 -9.41 -16.73
N MET A 102 2.35 -8.72 -16.08
CA MET A 102 0.94 -8.71 -16.46
C MET A 102 0.69 -8.00 -17.80
N LEU A 103 1.44 -6.93 -18.11
CA LEU A 103 1.36 -6.28 -19.42
C LEU A 103 1.93 -7.16 -20.54
N ALA A 104 3.04 -7.86 -20.29
CA ALA A 104 3.72 -8.67 -21.30
C ALA A 104 2.99 -9.99 -21.58
N LYS A 105 2.57 -10.71 -20.54
CA LYS A 105 1.87 -11.98 -20.66
C LYS A 105 0.93 -12.19 -19.46
N PRO A 106 -0.31 -11.68 -19.54
CA PRO A 106 -1.31 -11.89 -18.50
C PRO A 106 -1.57 -13.38 -18.28
N THR A 107 -1.44 -13.85 -17.04
CA THR A 107 -1.80 -15.22 -16.67
C THR A 107 -2.59 -15.23 -15.37
N MET A 108 -3.43 -16.24 -15.16
CA MET A 108 -4.22 -16.35 -13.91
C MET A 108 -3.31 -16.49 -12.68
N SER A 109 -2.22 -17.26 -12.79
CA SER A 109 -1.25 -17.41 -11.70
C SER A 109 -0.63 -16.06 -11.29
N LEU A 110 -0.17 -15.27 -12.28
CA LEU A 110 0.37 -13.94 -12.01
C LEU A 110 -0.72 -12.98 -11.49
N GLY A 111 -1.96 -13.15 -11.97
CA GLY A 111 -3.15 -12.45 -11.48
C GLY A 111 -3.41 -12.67 -9.98
N TYR A 112 -3.30 -13.90 -9.49
CA TYR A 112 -3.41 -14.17 -8.05
C TYR A 112 -2.23 -13.61 -7.25
N ILE A 113 -1.01 -13.68 -7.80
CA ILE A 113 0.19 -13.12 -7.16
C ILE A 113 0.03 -11.61 -6.94
N GLN A 114 -0.41 -10.86 -7.96
CA GLN A 114 -0.60 -9.41 -7.79
C GLN A 114 -1.70 -9.05 -6.79
N ILE A 115 -2.75 -9.85 -6.66
CA ILE A 115 -3.78 -9.65 -5.63
C ILE A 115 -3.19 -9.86 -4.22
N ILE A 116 -2.34 -10.87 -4.04
CA ILE A 116 -1.64 -11.10 -2.77
C ILE A 116 -0.72 -9.92 -2.44
N ILE A 117 0.00 -9.40 -3.43
CA ILE A 117 0.85 -8.20 -3.29
C ILE A 117 -0.01 -7.00 -2.89
N PHE A 118 -1.18 -6.82 -3.51
CA PHE A 118 -2.10 -5.74 -3.18
C PHE A 118 -2.63 -5.81 -1.76
N ILE A 119 -3.11 -6.98 -1.31
CA ILE A 119 -3.55 -7.19 0.08
C ILE A 119 -2.41 -6.88 1.05
N THR A 120 -1.19 -7.28 0.70
CA THR A 120 0.02 -6.99 1.49
C THR A 120 0.30 -5.48 1.55
N ALA A 121 0.17 -4.77 0.43
CA ALA A 121 0.32 -3.32 0.36
C ALA A 121 -0.72 -2.61 1.25
N SER A 122 -1.99 -3.04 1.17
CA SER A 122 -3.07 -2.52 2.00
C SER A 122 -2.81 -2.75 3.49
N TYR A 123 -2.33 -3.93 3.88
CA TYR A 123 -1.93 -4.20 5.26
C TYR A 123 -0.86 -3.21 5.75
N PHE A 124 0.18 -2.97 4.94
CA PHE A 124 1.24 -2.04 5.30
C PHE A 124 0.81 -0.58 5.32
N HIS A 125 -0.12 -0.16 4.44
CA HIS A 125 -0.73 1.17 4.50
C HIS A 125 -1.29 1.47 5.90
N PHE A 126 -2.11 0.57 6.44
CA PHE A 126 -2.70 0.76 7.76
C PHE A 126 -1.69 0.59 8.89
N LYS A 127 -0.87 -0.47 8.86
CA LYS A 127 0.10 -0.76 9.91
C LYS A 127 1.14 0.34 10.06
N ASP A 128 1.81 0.69 8.97
CA ASP A 128 2.88 1.67 8.99
C ASP A 128 2.29 3.08 9.14
N GLY A 129 1.11 3.33 8.55
CA GLY A 129 0.40 4.59 8.66
C GLY A 129 0.04 4.91 10.11
N PHE A 130 -0.43 3.91 10.87
CA PHE A 130 -0.66 4.06 12.31
C PHE A 130 0.65 4.30 13.07
N THR A 131 1.72 3.59 12.70
CA THR A 131 3.04 3.73 13.33
C THR A 131 3.60 5.14 13.18
N THR A 132 3.35 5.82 12.05
CA THR A 132 3.81 7.21 11.86
C THR A 132 3.23 8.20 12.88
N LYS A 133 2.06 7.93 13.47
CA LYS A 133 1.46 8.81 14.49
C LYS A 133 1.97 8.51 15.91
N LEU A 134 2.79 7.48 16.07
CA LEU A 134 3.44 7.12 17.34
C LEU A 134 4.87 7.68 17.47
N LEU A 135 5.44 8.16 16.36
CA LEU A 135 6.80 8.71 16.26
C LEU A 135 6.84 10.19 16.66
#